data_AF-A0A0C3DXJ8-F1
#
_entry.id   AF-A0A0C3DXJ8-F1
#
_cell.length_a   1.000
_cell.length_b   1.000
_cell.length_c   1.000
_cell.angle_alpha   90.00
_cell.angle_beta   90.00
_cell.angle_gamma   90.00
#
_symmetry.space_group_name_H-M   'P 1'
#
loop_
_entity.id
_entity.type
_entity.pdbx_description
1 polymer ?
#
loop_
_entity_poly.entity_id
_entity_poly.type
_entity_poly.pdbx_seq_one_letter_code
_entity_poly.pdbx_strand_id
1 'polypeptide(L)'
;QDQLPSGAMLVPILAASDKTPITRMTGGLEMHPLFISIGNIDSQVHMAATSHAWQCVAFMPIPKFEVHSYYQTILQTRIWHKCVDIVTQNLKHAAAKGTLMSDPRGHLCYCFTPLVAWTADLPEQLMIACVTKNVSP
;
A
#
# COMPACT_ATOMS: atom_id res chain seq x y z
N GLN A 1 -17.81 15.63 -2.80
CA GLN A 1 -17.73 14.54 -3.82
C GLN A 1 -17.88 15.15 -5.22
N ASP A 2 -17.53 16.43 -5.37
CA ASP A 2 -18.20 17.31 -6.34
C ASP A 2 -17.35 17.52 -7.60
N GLN A 3 -16.28 16.75 -7.73
CA GLN A 3 -15.32 16.81 -8.84
C GLN A 3 -15.33 15.56 -9.72
N LEU A 4 -16.09 14.52 -9.36
CA LEU A 4 -16.18 13.32 -10.19
C LEU A 4 -17.19 13.53 -11.33
N PRO A 5 -16.93 12.97 -12.52
CA PRO A 5 -17.91 12.94 -13.60
C PRO A 5 -19.24 12.32 -13.13
N SER A 6 -20.35 12.79 -13.69
CA SER A 6 -21.66 12.22 -13.37
C SER A 6 -21.68 10.70 -13.64
N GLY A 7 -22.16 9.92 -12.67
CA GLY A 7 -22.19 8.45 -12.75
C GLY A 7 -20.87 7.74 -12.45
N ALA A 8 -19.80 8.46 -12.08
CA ALA A 8 -18.56 7.86 -11.63
C ALA A 8 -18.62 7.44 -10.15
N MET A 9 -17.86 6.42 -9.79
CA MET A 9 -17.73 5.86 -8.44
C MET A 9 -16.34 6.11 -7.88
N LEU A 10 -16.27 6.36 -6.57
CA LEU A 10 -15.01 6.40 -5.83
C LEU A 10 -14.81 5.07 -5.11
N VAL A 11 -13.65 4.47 -5.32
CA VAL A 11 -13.20 3.21 -4.73
C VAL A 11 -11.97 3.50 -3.88
N PRO A 12 -12.11 3.95 -2.62
CA PRO A 12 -10.98 4.36 -1.81
C PRO A 12 -10.07 3.16 -1.58
N ILE A 13 -8.77 3.36 -1.74
CA ILE A 13 -7.76 2.33 -1.48
C ILE A 13 -7.18 2.56 -0.09
N LEU A 14 -7.19 1.51 0.72
CA LEU A 14 -6.48 1.43 1.99
C LEU A 14 -5.23 0.57 1.77
N ALA A 15 -4.09 1.05 2.22
CA ALA A 15 -2.84 0.30 2.21
C ALA A 15 -2.41 -0.04 3.63
N ALA A 16 -1.76 -1.18 3.80
CA ALA A 16 -1.09 -1.53 5.04
C ALA A 16 0.23 -2.23 4.75
N SER A 17 1.21 -1.99 5.60
CA SER A 17 2.50 -2.68 5.55
C SER A 17 2.90 -3.05 6.96
N ASP A 18 3.22 -4.32 7.16
CA ASP A 18 3.71 -4.84 8.43
C ASP A 18 5.01 -5.61 8.17
N LYS A 19 6.04 -5.40 9.00
CA LYS A 19 7.29 -6.14 8.86
C LYS A 19 7.10 -7.54 9.40
N THR A 20 7.10 -8.53 8.51
CA THR A 20 6.92 -9.93 8.91
C THR A 20 8.17 -10.77 8.61
N PRO A 21 8.60 -11.64 9.54
CA PRO A 21 9.68 -12.58 9.27
C PRO A 21 9.16 -13.67 8.31
N ILE A 22 9.74 -13.79 7.11
CA ILE A 22 9.29 -14.75 6.08
C ILE A 22 9.84 -16.16 6.31
N THR A 23 11.04 -16.28 6.88
CA THR A 23 11.63 -17.59 7.23
C THR A 23 12.25 -17.53 8.61
N ARG A 24 11.69 -18.31 9.56
CA ARG A 24 12.27 -18.46 10.91
C ARG A 24 13.41 -19.48 10.99
N MET A 25 13.55 -20.38 10.00
CA MET A 25 14.45 -21.55 10.10
C MET A 25 15.48 -21.70 8.96
N THR A 26 15.42 -20.91 7.88
CA THR A 26 16.26 -21.13 6.69
C THR A 26 16.70 -19.83 6.01
N GLY A 27 17.45 -18.98 6.74
CA GLY A 27 18.23 -17.90 6.10
C GLY A 27 17.91 -16.46 6.52
N GLY A 28 16.96 -16.23 7.43
CA GLY A 28 16.72 -14.90 8.01
C GLY A 28 16.28 -13.84 6.99
N LEU A 29 15.57 -14.27 5.93
CA LEU A 29 15.00 -13.35 4.96
C LEU A 29 13.80 -12.64 5.59
N GLU A 30 13.93 -11.32 5.72
CA GLU A 30 12.88 -10.41 6.12
C GLU A 30 12.35 -9.70 4.88
N MET A 31 11.03 -9.62 4.72
CA MET A 31 10.40 -8.78 3.70
C MET A 31 9.20 -8.07 4.33
N HIS A 32 8.81 -6.93 3.77
CA HIS A 32 7.58 -6.24 4.18
C HIS A 32 6.45 -6.61 3.22
N PRO A 33 5.47 -7.44 3.60
CA PRO A 33 4.24 -7.55 2.83
C PRO A 33 3.56 -6.19 2.69
N LEU A 34 3.05 -5.92 1.49
CA LEU A 34 2.13 -4.83 1.20
C LEU A 34 0.72 -5.41 1.05
N PHE A 35 -0.19 -4.94 1.87
CA PHE A 35 -1.60 -5.27 1.84
C PHE A 35 -2.41 -4.11 1.27
N ILE A 36 -3.44 -4.45 0.50
CA ILE A 36 -4.40 -3.50 -0.04
C ILE A 36 -5.82 -3.94 0.30
N SER A 37 -6.68 -2.98 0.61
CA SER A 37 -8.11 -3.16 0.82
C SER A 37 -8.91 -2.01 0.18
N ILE A 38 -10.22 -2.20 0.07
CA ILE A 38 -11.16 -1.23 -0.51
C ILE A 38 -11.97 -0.61 0.62
N GLY A 39 -11.96 0.71 0.72
CA GLY A 39 -12.67 1.46 1.77
C GLY A 39 -14.20 1.41 1.69
N ASN A 40 -14.78 0.90 0.60
CA ASN A 40 -16.23 0.69 0.48
C ASN A 40 -16.73 -0.58 1.19
N ILE A 41 -15.83 -1.46 1.65
CA ILE A 41 -16.24 -2.65 2.41
C ILE A 41 -16.64 -2.20 3.82
N ASP A 42 -17.73 -2.78 4.33
CA ASP A 42 -18.25 -2.46 5.66
C ASP A 42 -17.21 -2.75 6.76
N SER A 43 -17.17 -1.90 7.78
CA SER A 43 -16.17 -1.99 8.85
C SER A 43 -16.26 -3.29 9.65
N GLN A 44 -17.47 -3.84 9.85
CA GLN A 44 -17.64 -5.13 10.52
C GLN A 44 -17.01 -6.26 9.69
N VAL A 45 -17.11 -6.17 8.36
CA VAL A 45 -16.46 -7.12 7.45
C VAL A 45 -14.94 -6.96 7.51
N HIS A 46 -14.41 -5.74 7.57
CA HIS A 46 -12.97 -5.51 7.78
C HIS A 46 -12.44 -6.12 9.09
N MET A 47 -13.23 -6.07 10.16
CA MET A 47 -12.82 -6.63 11.46
C MET A 47 -12.97 -8.16 11.55
N ALA A 48 -13.78 -8.77 10.70
CA ALA A 48 -13.92 -10.21 10.67
C ALA A 48 -12.67 -10.85 10.05
N ALA A 49 -11.87 -11.56 10.86
CA ALA A 49 -10.63 -12.19 10.41
C ALA A 49 -10.79 -13.16 9.22
N THR A 50 -11.99 -13.71 9.02
CA THR A 50 -12.34 -14.64 7.95
C THR A 50 -12.81 -13.96 6.66
N SER A 51 -12.97 -12.64 6.63
CA SER A 51 -13.51 -11.92 5.47
C SER A 51 -12.55 -11.81 4.30
N HIS A 52 -11.26 -12.02 4.54
CA HIS A 52 -10.19 -11.77 3.57
C HIS A 52 -10.28 -10.35 2.94
N ALA A 53 -10.78 -9.37 3.70
CA ALA A 53 -10.94 -7.99 3.22
C ALA A 53 -9.61 -7.28 2.90
N TRP A 54 -8.49 -7.81 3.40
CA TRP A 54 -7.15 -7.36 3.05
C TRP A 54 -6.45 -8.40 2.17
N GLN A 55 -5.95 -7.95 1.03
CA GLN A 55 -5.19 -8.79 0.10
C GLN A 55 -3.72 -8.41 0.14
N CYS A 56 -2.83 -9.40 0.35
CA CYS A 56 -1.40 -9.21 0.13
C CYS A 56 -1.14 -9.12 -1.38
N VAL A 57 -0.55 -8.02 -1.83
CA VAL A 57 -0.31 -7.73 -3.26
C VAL A 57 1.16 -7.82 -3.65
N ALA A 58 2.07 -7.71 -2.67
CA ALA A 58 3.51 -7.77 -2.92
C ALA A 58 4.29 -8.03 -1.62
N PHE A 59 5.52 -8.53 -1.78
CA PHE A 59 6.52 -8.58 -0.73
C PHE A 59 7.69 -7.67 -1.10
N MET A 60 7.95 -6.66 -0.26
CA MET A 60 8.99 -5.67 -0.50
C MET A 60 10.35 -6.18 -0.03
N PRO A 61 11.39 -6.11 -0.87
CA PRO A 61 12.72 -6.58 -0.49
C PRO A 61 13.35 -5.68 0.59
N ILE A 62 14.19 -6.27 1.43
CA ILE A 62 15.06 -5.55 2.37
C ILE A 62 16.51 -5.73 1.91
N PRO A 63 16.97 -4.95 0.92
CA PRO A 63 18.29 -5.12 0.34
C PRO A 63 19.38 -4.70 1.34
N LYS A 64 20.50 -5.44 1.31
CA LYS A 64 21.77 -5.04 1.94
C LYS A 64 22.68 -4.52 0.83
N PHE A 65 23.17 -3.30 0.97
CA PHE A 65 24.07 -2.71 -0.03
C PHE A 65 25.49 -2.70 0.52
N GLU A 66 26.47 -2.90 -0.36
CA GLU A 66 27.88 -2.76 -0.04
C GLU A 66 28.27 -1.27 -0.09
N VAL A 67 27.74 -0.49 0.86
CA VAL A 67 27.95 0.96 0.97
C VAL A 67 28.23 1.37 2.41
N HIS A 68 28.70 2.60 2.60
CA HIS A 68 28.83 3.16 3.95
C HIS A 68 27.47 3.16 4.67
N SER A 69 27.46 2.81 5.96
CA SER A 69 26.25 2.60 6.78
C SER A 69 25.26 3.77 6.72
N TYR A 70 25.78 5.00 6.63
CA TYR A 70 25.00 6.22 6.44
C TYR A 70 24.04 6.16 5.22
N TYR A 71 24.48 5.58 4.10
CA TYR A 71 23.68 5.51 2.87
C TYR A 71 22.74 4.30 2.82
N GLN A 72 22.95 3.31 3.70
CA GLN A 72 22.18 2.07 3.70
C GLN A 72 20.67 2.33 3.80
N THR A 73 20.24 3.11 4.80
CA THR A 73 18.83 3.44 5.01
C THR A 73 18.24 4.24 3.85
N ILE A 74 19.00 5.19 3.29
CA ILE A 74 18.54 6.03 2.17
C ILE A 74 18.26 5.16 0.94
N LEU A 75 19.16 4.24 0.62
CA LEU A 75 18.99 3.34 -0.52
C LEU A 75 17.85 2.34 -0.29
N GLN A 76 17.70 1.82 0.93
CA GLN A 76 16.58 0.94 1.28
C GLN A 76 15.24 1.67 1.11
N THR A 77 15.10 2.88 1.65
CA THR A 77 13.90 3.71 1.48
C THR A 77 13.60 3.98 0.01
N ARG A 78 14.61 4.28 -0.82
CA ARG A 78 14.42 4.50 -2.25
C ARG A 78 13.93 3.26 -2.98
N ILE A 79 14.51 2.10 -2.72
CA ILE A 79 14.07 0.83 -3.33
C ILE A 79 12.64 0.52 -2.89
N TRP A 80 12.33 0.68 -1.60
CA TRP A 80 10.99 0.44 -1.08
C TRP A 80 9.94 1.30 -1.81
N HIS A 81 10.15 2.61 -1.93
CA HIS A 81 9.24 3.49 -2.67
C HIS A 81 9.15 3.12 -4.15
N LYS A 82 10.26 2.70 -4.77
CA LYS A 82 10.24 2.28 -6.17
C LYS A 82 9.41 1.00 -6.36
N CYS A 83 9.48 0.06 -5.43
CA CYS A 83 8.65 -1.13 -5.47
C CYS A 83 7.16 -0.80 -5.26
N VAL A 84 6.82 0.09 -4.31
CA VAL A 84 5.44 0.57 -4.12
C VAL A 84 4.94 1.29 -5.39
N ASP A 85 5.77 2.11 -6.02
CA ASP A 85 5.46 2.82 -7.26
C ASP A 85 5.11 1.87 -8.41
N ILE A 86 5.81 0.74 -8.51
CA ILE A 86 5.54 -0.34 -9.48
C ILE A 86 4.23 -1.05 -9.15
N VAL A 87 4.08 -1.54 -7.92
CA VAL A 87 2.90 -2.32 -7.51
C VAL A 87 1.61 -1.51 -7.62
N THR A 88 1.66 -0.21 -7.33
CA THR A 88 0.51 0.69 -7.35
C THR A 88 0.32 1.44 -8.67
N GLN A 89 1.07 1.10 -9.73
CA GLN A 89 1.03 1.82 -11.02
C GLN A 89 -0.39 1.95 -11.59
N ASN A 90 -1.15 0.85 -11.62
CA ASN A 90 -2.51 0.85 -12.16
C ASN A 90 -3.50 1.61 -11.26
N LEU A 91 -3.31 1.55 -9.94
CA LEU A 91 -4.14 2.30 -8.99
C LEU A 91 -3.90 3.80 -9.11
N LYS A 92 -2.65 4.24 -9.31
CA LYS A 92 -2.34 5.66 -9.59
C LYS A 92 -2.98 6.13 -10.90
N HIS A 93 -2.95 5.29 -11.94
CA HIS A 93 -3.61 5.60 -13.21
C HIS A 93 -5.12 5.76 -13.04
N ALA A 94 -5.77 4.80 -12.38
CA ALA A 94 -7.20 4.84 -12.10
C ALA A 94 -7.59 5.99 -11.16
N ALA A 95 -6.76 6.35 -10.19
CA ALA A 95 -6.97 7.53 -9.35
C ALA A 95 -6.92 8.84 -10.13
N ALA A 96 -6.02 8.96 -11.12
CA ALA A 96 -5.81 10.20 -11.86
C ALA A 96 -6.79 10.37 -13.04
N LYS A 97 -7.10 9.29 -13.76
CA LYS A 97 -7.88 9.35 -15.01
C LYS A 97 -9.22 8.63 -14.93
N GLY A 98 -9.45 7.85 -13.87
CA GLY A 98 -10.54 6.90 -13.82
C GLY A 98 -10.26 5.69 -14.70
N THR A 99 -10.91 4.57 -14.39
CA THR A 99 -10.92 3.37 -15.24
C THR A 99 -12.30 2.74 -15.22
N LEU A 100 -12.71 2.09 -16.31
CA LEU A 100 -13.96 1.33 -16.32
C LEU A 100 -13.82 0.10 -15.42
N MET A 101 -14.76 -0.06 -14.49
CA MET A 101 -14.87 -1.23 -13.63
C MET A 101 -16.34 -1.61 -13.49
N SER A 102 -16.61 -2.89 -13.22
CA SER A 102 -17.96 -3.34 -12.87
C SER A 102 -18.29 -2.93 -11.45
N ASP A 103 -19.48 -2.36 -11.24
CA ASP A 103 -20.07 -2.16 -9.94
C ASP A 103 -20.51 -3.52 -9.33
N PRO A 104 -20.93 -3.55 -8.05
CA PRO A 104 -21.43 -4.78 -7.42
C PRO A 104 -22.70 -5.36 -8.08
N ARG A 105 -23.37 -4.63 -8.96
CA ARG A 105 -24.54 -5.06 -9.73
C ARG A 105 -24.19 -5.51 -11.15
N GLY A 106 -22.90 -5.45 -11.54
CA GLY A 106 -22.40 -5.83 -12.86
C GLY A 106 -22.42 -4.73 -13.91
N HIS A 107 -22.81 -3.49 -13.58
CA HIS A 107 -22.80 -2.37 -14.52
C HIS A 107 -21.40 -1.77 -14.63
N LEU A 108 -20.99 -1.41 -15.84
CA LEU A 108 -19.74 -0.69 -16.04
C LEU A 108 -19.91 0.78 -15.67
N CYS A 109 -19.09 1.25 -14.75
CA CYS A 109 -18.98 2.65 -14.39
C CYS A 109 -17.52 3.10 -14.36
N TYR A 110 -17.30 4.40 -14.44
CA TYR A 110 -15.96 4.96 -14.24
C TYR A 110 -15.63 4.96 -12.75
N CYS A 111 -14.57 4.27 -12.37
CA CYS A 111 -14.10 4.18 -11.00
C CYS A 111 -12.78 4.91 -10.82
N PHE A 112 -12.66 5.63 -9.71
CA PHE A 112 -11.45 6.33 -9.28
C PHE A 112 -10.94 5.71 -7.99
N THR A 113 -9.64 5.38 -7.94
CA THR A 113 -9.04 4.60 -6.83
C THR A 113 -8.02 5.39 -6.01
N PRO A 114 -8.38 6.52 -5.37
CA PRO A 114 -7.42 7.28 -4.59
C PRO A 114 -6.94 6.47 -3.39
N LEU A 115 -5.64 6.55 -3.09
CA LEU A 115 -5.10 6.10 -1.81
C LEU A 115 -5.58 7.07 -0.72
N VAL A 116 -6.33 6.58 0.26
CA VAL A 116 -6.93 7.43 1.32
C VAL A 116 -6.35 7.21 2.70
N ALA A 117 -5.74 6.06 2.95
CA ALA A 117 -5.08 5.76 4.22
C ALA A 117 -3.96 4.75 4.05
N TRP A 118 -2.93 4.87 4.88
CA TRP A 118 -1.88 3.88 5.04
C TRP A 118 -1.70 3.51 6.51
N THR A 119 -1.86 2.23 6.85
CA THR A 119 -1.65 1.71 8.20
C THR A 119 -0.30 1.01 8.29
N ALA A 120 0.54 1.47 9.22
CA ALA A 120 1.87 0.94 9.47
C ALA A 120 2.28 1.27 10.91
N ASP A 121 3.26 0.56 11.47
CA ASP A 121 3.91 0.92 12.72
C ASP A 121 4.89 2.09 12.53
N LEU A 122 5.38 2.68 13.63
CA LEU A 122 6.12 3.95 13.60
C LEU A 122 7.37 3.93 12.70
N PRO A 123 8.26 2.92 12.73
CA PRO A 123 9.45 2.92 11.88
C PRO A 123 9.09 2.91 10.38
N GLU A 124 8.02 2.21 10.02
CA GLU A 124 7.49 2.07 8.68
C GLU A 124 6.80 3.35 8.24
N GLN A 125 6.02 3.99 9.13
CA GLN A 125 5.46 5.32 8.89
C GLN A 125 6.55 6.36 8.60
N LEU A 126 7.65 6.36 9.36
CA LEU A 126 8.79 7.25 9.11
C LEU A 126 9.45 6.96 7.75
N MET A 127 9.60 5.69 7.39
CA MET A 127 10.10 5.29 6.08
C MET A 127 9.18 5.80 4.96
N ILE A 128 7.88 5.57 5.06
CA ILE A 128 6.86 6.00 4.09
C ILE A 128 6.86 7.53 3.93
N ALA A 129 6.94 8.26 5.04
CA ALA A 129 6.96 9.71 5.04
C ALA A 129 8.32 10.29 4.58
N CYS A 130 9.33 9.44 4.35
CA CYS A 130 10.70 9.85 4.06
C CYS A 130 11.32 10.72 5.17
N VAL A 131 10.94 10.48 6.44
CA VAL A 131 11.39 11.26 7.60
C VAL A 131 12.48 10.50 8.36
N THR A 132 13.53 11.20 8.80
CA THR A 132 14.62 10.61 9.59
C THR A 132 14.17 10.27 11.01
N LYS A 133 14.68 9.16 11.57
CA LYS A 133 14.50 8.82 12.98
C LYS A 133 15.10 9.95 13.84
N ASN A 134 14.32 10.46 14.81
CA ASN A 134 14.63 11.59 15.72
C ASN A 134 14.20 13.00 15.28
N VAL A 135 13.07 13.13 14.59
CA VAL A 135 12.33 14.40 14.62
C VAL A 135 10.99 14.18 15.31
N SER A 136 10.82 14.85 16.45
CA SER A 136 9.48 15.11 16.99
C SER A 136 8.75 16.01 15.99
N PRO A 137 7.43 15.83 15.79
CA PRO A 137 6.59 16.90 15.23
C PRO A 137 6.78 18.20 16.01
#